data_AF-A0A939VRK2-F1
#
_entry.id   AF-A0A939VRK2-F1
#
_cell.length_a   1.000
_cell.length_b   1.000
_cell.length_c   1.000
_cell.angle_alpha   90.00
_cell.angle_beta   90.00
_cell.angle_gamma   90.00
#
_symmetry.space_group_name_H-M   'P 1'
#
loop_
_entity.id
_entity.type
_entity.pdbx_description
1 polymer ?
#
loop_
_entity_poly.entity_id
_entity_poly.type
_entity_poly.pdbx_seq_one_letter_code
_entity_poly.pdbx_strand_id
1 'polypeptide(L)'
;RMSGALFVPPALADKNLFTHPEALYLETLFLRGFVRTMKDHPAIIAWEPGNECNCLSTCENAEVSWNWLNLIVNTIRQADPSRPVYSGMHGSHGNPLEPWNRKVLGELTDALTTHPYPAFTPWCGKSALNTIPAVYHATAETLCYQASGKPAFVEEIGSFGPEYLSDERTEAYLYTVLYSAYAHGLGGVLWWCGFAFDKCAEQLPYRWVAMERNLGALDGDRNPLGAARAMQRFQNEIRSLPYDKLLPRKVDCVVIATQNPEMWKTCYGAFILSCQAGFEIEFHDIAFRDDLPEKNFYLVPSITGFNVMPLQKYRQLLQAAENGATVCFTADSGLLQPFGSLFGCKVDSCVNLPAHIRFSLDGVDGVFTAEASITRRLIADGCEVLGRDMEGNPVLIRKPYGKGQLIYLNAPIENAAITSECSLYRVYRKIAGLAGIQCPDKAPEIGITRHPLPDSGEISIKINYADYEVDDMKPNEVKIEKRRNGK
;
A
#
# COMPACT_ATOMS: atom_id res chain seq x y z
N ARG A 1 15.16 0.05 19.42
CA ARG A 1 13.87 0.25 20.12
C ARG A 1 13.20 -1.10 20.28
N MET A 2 12.51 -1.38 21.38
CA MET A 2 11.77 -2.63 21.61
C MET A 2 10.52 -2.32 22.44
N SER A 3 9.33 -2.73 21.99
CA SER A 3 8.06 -2.49 22.70
C SER A 3 7.81 -1.03 23.10
N GLY A 4 8.14 -0.09 22.22
CA GLY A 4 8.01 1.34 22.48
C GLY A 4 9.07 1.94 23.41
N ALA A 5 9.98 1.13 23.98
CA ALA A 5 11.09 1.60 24.79
C ALA A 5 12.38 1.75 23.97
N LEU A 6 13.10 2.85 24.20
CA LEU A 6 14.42 3.08 23.64
C LEU A 6 15.48 2.82 24.71
N PHE A 7 16.29 1.79 24.50
CA PHE A 7 17.44 1.47 25.35
C PHE A 7 18.70 2.07 24.75
N VAL A 8 19.06 3.27 25.20
CA VAL A 8 20.27 3.97 24.77
C VAL A 8 21.40 3.66 25.75
N PRO A 9 22.61 3.31 25.28
CA PRO A 9 23.78 3.20 26.17
C PRO A 9 23.95 4.47 27.01
N PRO A 10 24.31 4.39 28.30
CA PRO A 10 24.40 5.57 29.17
C PRO A 10 25.29 6.70 28.61
N ALA A 11 26.35 6.35 27.88
CA ALA A 11 27.24 7.31 27.24
C ALA A 11 26.59 8.13 26.11
N LEU A 12 25.42 7.72 25.62
CA LEU A 12 24.70 8.34 24.51
C LEU A 12 23.32 8.91 24.90
N ALA A 13 22.94 8.84 26.19
CA ALA A 13 21.58 9.12 26.63
C ALA A 13 21.11 10.57 26.38
N ASP A 14 22.03 11.54 26.33
CA ASP A 14 21.79 12.96 26.09
C ASP A 14 22.14 13.41 24.66
N LYS A 15 22.48 12.47 23.78
CA LYS A 15 22.99 12.74 22.43
C LYS A 15 21.94 12.41 21.38
N ASN A 16 21.87 13.24 20.34
CA ASN A 16 21.10 12.89 19.15
C ASN A 16 21.85 11.80 18.38
N LEU A 17 21.22 10.65 18.20
CA LEU A 17 21.85 9.47 17.61
C LEU A 17 22.11 9.62 16.09
N PHE A 18 21.44 10.55 15.42
CA PHE A 18 21.65 10.79 13.98
C PHE A 18 22.75 11.81 13.66
N THR A 19 23.11 12.67 14.61
CA THR A 19 23.96 13.84 14.31
C THR A 19 25.15 14.01 15.26
N HIS A 20 25.09 13.45 16.48
CA HIS A 20 26.17 13.65 17.44
C HIS A 20 27.42 12.85 17.03
N PRO A 21 28.61 13.47 16.89
CA PRO A 21 29.80 12.81 16.36
C PRO A 21 30.20 11.54 17.11
N GLU A 22 30.08 11.54 18.44
CA GLU A 22 30.38 10.36 19.26
C GLU A 22 29.40 9.20 19.03
N ALA A 23 28.11 9.48 18.81
CA ALA A 23 27.12 8.44 18.49
C ALA A 23 27.45 7.80 17.15
N LEU A 24 27.65 8.63 16.11
CA LEU A 24 28.02 8.17 14.77
C LEU A 24 29.31 7.35 14.75
N TYR A 25 30.31 7.77 15.54
CA TYR A 25 31.56 7.03 15.70
C TYR A 25 31.32 5.64 16.32
N LEU A 26 30.57 5.55 17.42
CA LEU A 26 30.30 4.29 18.11
C LEU A 26 29.41 3.35 17.28
N GLU A 27 28.39 3.87 16.59
CA GLU A 27 27.56 3.11 15.65
C GLU A 27 28.43 2.50 14.54
N THR A 28 29.34 3.30 13.96
CA THR A 28 30.29 2.84 12.93
C THR A 28 31.21 1.74 13.45
N LEU A 29 31.76 1.90 14.67
CA LEU A 29 32.61 0.87 15.27
C LEU A 29 31.86 -0.44 15.52
N PHE A 30 30.65 -0.35 16.06
CA PHE A 30 29.79 -1.51 16.29
C PHE A 30 29.51 -2.26 14.99
N LEU A 31 29.01 -1.55 13.97
CA LEU A 31 28.66 -2.14 12.68
C LEU A 31 29.86 -2.80 12.00
N ARG A 32 31.03 -2.15 12.02
CA ARG A 32 32.27 -2.73 11.47
C ARG A 32 32.65 -4.03 12.17
N GLY A 33 32.57 -4.07 13.50
CA GLY A 33 32.89 -5.27 14.28
C GLY A 33 31.87 -6.38 14.05
N PHE A 34 30.59 -6.06 14.18
CA PHE A 34 29.49 -7.01 14.10
C PHE A 34 29.36 -7.64 12.71
N VAL A 35 29.26 -6.83 11.66
CA VAL A 35 29.09 -7.33 10.29
C VAL A 35 30.30 -8.16 9.84
N ARG A 36 31.53 -7.71 10.12
CA ARG A 36 32.75 -8.48 9.76
C ARG A 36 32.80 -9.84 10.43
N THR A 37 32.35 -9.92 11.68
CA THR A 37 32.37 -11.16 12.45
C THR A 37 31.29 -12.13 11.98
N MET A 38 30.11 -11.60 11.64
CA MET A 38 28.93 -12.42 11.41
C MET A 38 28.71 -12.78 9.94
N LYS A 39 29.26 -12.03 8.98
CA LYS A 39 28.96 -12.19 7.53
C LYS A 39 29.21 -13.58 6.95
N ASP A 40 30.08 -14.39 7.53
CA ASP A 40 30.36 -15.73 6.99
C ASP A 40 29.33 -16.77 7.48
N HIS A 41 28.39 -16.38 8.36
CA HIS A 41 27.34 -17.25 8.83
C HIS A 41 26.31 -17.54 7.71
N PRO A 42 26.02 -18.81 7.39
CA PRO A 42 25.21 -19.18 6.22
C PRO A 42 23.74 -18.79 6.33
N ALA A 43 23.24 -18.54 7.55
CA ALA A 43 21.85 -18.10 7.76
C ALA A 43 21.60 -16.61 7.47
N ILE A 44 22.66 -15.81 7.27
CA ILE A 44 22.50 -14.38 6.98
C ILE A 44 22.25 -14.22 5.48
N ILE A 45 21.13 -13.59 5.13
CA ILE A 45 20.74 -13.33 3.73
C ILE A 45 20.73 -11.84 3.37
N ALA A 46 20.64 -10.96 4.36
CA ALA A 46 20.60 -9.51 4.21
C ALA A 46 21.05 -8.83 5.52
N TRP A 47 21.29 -7.51 5.43
CA TRP A 47 21.54 -6.64 6.56
C TRP A 47 20.52 -5.50 6.60
N GLU A 48 20.32 -4.91 7.78
CA GLU A 48 19.51 -3.70 7.96
C GLU A 48 20.25 -2.71 8.86
N PRO A 49 20.02 -1.40 8.70
CA PRO A 49 20.51 -0.36 9.61
C PRO A 49 20.09 -0.58 11.07
N GLY A 50 18.94 -1.24 11.27
CA GLY A 50 18.30 -1.54 12.54
C GLY A 50 16.77 -1.43 12.42
N ASN A 51 16.07 -1.84 13.47
CA ASN A 51 14.60 -1.81 13.52
C ASN A 51 14.06 -0.39 13.74
N GLU A 52 13.23 0.11 12.81
CA GLU A 52 12.52 1.39 12.90
C GLU A 52 13.44 2.53 13.37
N CYS A 53 14.61 2.67 12.75
CA CYS A 53 15.61 3.66 13.12
C CYS A 53 15.09 5.09 13.07
N ASN A 54 14.04 5.39 12.31
CA ASN A 54 13.32 6.68 12.36
C ASN A 54 12.79 7.04 13.75
N CYS A 55 12.69 6.09 14.68
CA CYS A 55 12.29 6.29 16.07
C CYS A 55 13.46 6.42 17.06
N LEU A 56 14.72 6.44 16.62
CA LEU A 56 15.89 6.51 17.51
C LEU A 56 16.13 7.89 18.13
N SER A 57 15.84 8.96 17.40
CA SER A 57 16.08 10.34 17.81
C SER A 57 15.23 11.29 16.95
N THR A 58 15.32 12.59 17.20
CA THR A 58 14.73 13.59 16.31
C THR A 58 15.53 13.72 15.03
N CYS A 59 14.85 13.66 13.89
CA CYS A 59 15.42 13.92 12.57
C CYS A 59 14.67 15.10 11.93
N GLU A 60 15.37 16.18 11.62
CA GLU A 60 14.74 17.44 11.23
C GLU A 60 14.29 17.48 9.76
N ASN A 61 15.02 16.81 8.87
CA ASN A 61 14.80 16.88 7.43
C ASN A 61 15.38 15.66 6.70
N ALA A 62 15.11 15.59 5.40
CA ALA A 62 15.59 14.54 4.52
C ALA A 62 17.12 14.43 4.49
N GLU A 63 17.85 15.55 4.49
CA GLU A 63 19.31 15.59 4.43
C GLU A 63 19.97 14.95 5.66
N VAL A 64 19.42 15.18 6.85
CA VAL A 64 19.89 14.52 8.09
C VAL A 64 19.66 13.01 8.00
N SER A 65 18.46 12.57 7.60
CA SER A 65 18.18 11.13 7.45
C SER A 65 19.07 10.49 6.38
N TRP A 66 19.34 11.19 5.27
CA TRP A 66 20.23 10.74 4.21
C TRP A 66 21.66 10.61 4.71
N ASN A 67 22.20 11.61 5.42
CA ASN A 67 23.58 11.57 5.93
C ASN A 67 23.80 10.40 6.88
N TRP A 68 22.88 10.20 7.83
CA TRP A 68 22.96 9.09 8.76
C TRP A 68 22.83 7.75 8.04
N LEU A 69 21.79 7.57 7.23
CA LEU A 69 21.56 6.30 6.54
C LEU A 69 22.71 5.96 5.58
N ASN A 70 23.26 6.96 4.89
CA ASN A 70 24.40 6.80 4.01
C ASN A 70 25.66 6.34 4.77
N LEU A 71 25.92 6.88 5.97
CA LEU A 71 27.01 6.42 6.83
C LEU A 71 26.81 4.95 7.24
N ILE A 72 25.63 4.61 7.73
CA ILE A 72 25.32 3.28 8.26
C ILE A 72 25.37 2.22 7.16
N VAL A 73 24.66 2.44 6.04
CA VAL A 73 24.61 1.49 4.93
C VAL A 73 25.99 1.30 4.31
N ASN A 74 26.76 2.37 4.08
CA ASN A 74 28.11 2.22 3.52
C ASN A 74 29.07 1.54 4.50
N THR A 75 28.88 1.70 5.80
CA THR A 75 29.66 0.97 6.81
C THR A 75 29.38 -0.53 6.73
N ILE A 76 28.10 -0.92 6.59
CA ILE A 76 27.70 -2.32 6.37
C ILE A 76 28.32 -2.85 5.07
N ARG A 77 28.14 -2.15 3.94
CA ARG A 77 28.65 -2.57 2.62
C ARG A 77 30.17 -2.67 2.56
N GLN A 78 30.89 -1.82 3.30
CA GLN A 78 32.34 -1.94 3.44
C GLN A 78 32.77 -3.19 4.22
N ALA A 79 31.95 -3.67 5.15
CA ALA A 79 32.23 -4.88 5.92
C ALA A 79 31.79 -6.16 5.19
N ASP A 80 30.64 -6.13 4.52
CA ASP A 80 30.07 -7.19 3.68
C ASP A 80 29.52 -6.59 2.37
N PRO A 81 30.28 -6.66 1.26
CA PRO A 81 29.83 -6.16 -0.03
C PRO A 81 28.92 -7.13 -0.79
N SER A 82 28.67 -8.33 -0.25
CA SER A 82 28.01 -9.42 -0.99
C SER A 82 26.49 -9.49 -0.78
N ARG A 83 26.02 -9.04 0.39
CA ARG A 83 24.61 -9.13 0.78
C ARG A 83 23.88 -7.81 0.59
N PRO A 84 22.58 -7.86 0.27
CA PRO A 84 21.76 -6.66 0.18
C PRO A 84 21.57 -6.03 1.56
N VAL A 85 21.31 -4.72 1.55
CA VAL A 85 20.90 -3.95 2.72
C VAL A 85 19.46 -3.50 2.54
N TYR A 86 18.55 -3.91 3.42
CA TYR A 86 17.14 -3.50 3.41
C TYR A 86 16.91 -2.32 4.35
N SER A 87 15.78 -1.63 4.21
CA SER A 87 15.54 -0.42 5.00
C SER A 87 15.36 -0.68 6.49
N GLY A 88 14.70 -1.77 6.92
CA GLY A 88 14.36 -1.99 8.33
C GLY A 88 13.35 -0.98 8.89
N MET A 89 12.60 -0.28 8.02
CA MET A 89 11.83 0.93 8.35
C MET A 89 10.33 0.73 8.15
N HIS A 90 9.54 1.35 9.02
CA HIS A 90 8.14 1.66 8.77
C HIS A 90 7.88 3.15 8.62
N GLY A 91 6.79 3.51 7.95
CA GLY A 91 6.34 4.90 7.83
C GLY A 91 7.18 5.73 6.87
N SER A 92 7.65 5.13 5.77
CA SER A 92 8.38 5.89 4.74
C SER A 92 7.48 6.94 4.10
N HIS A 93 7.89 8.20 4.19
CA HIS A 93 7.07 9.32 3.72
C HIS A 93 7.02 9.37 2.19
N GLY A 94 5.82 9.64 1.66
CA GLY A 94 5.61 9.96 0.25
C GLY A 94 6.01 11.39 -0.14
N ASN A 95 6.15 12.28 0.86
CA ASN A 95 6.63 13.65 0.63
C ASN A 95 8.17 13.66 0.61
N PRO A 96 8.82 14.07 -0.48
CA PRO A 96 10.28 14.07 -0.60
C PRO A 96 10.99 15.08 0.32
N LEU A 97 10.27 15.99 0.96
CA LEU A 97 10.82 16.96 1.93
C LEU A 97 10.86 16.40 3.36
N GLU A 98 10.08 15.37 3.67
CA GLU A 98 10.04 14.75 5.00
C GLU A 98 11.30 13.89 5.22
N PRO A 99 11.79 13.76 6.47
CA PRO A 99 12.84 12.80 6.80
C PRO A 99 12.36 11.37 6.50
N TRP A 100 13.29 10.45 6.20
CA TRP A 100 12.96 9.04 5.95
C TRP A 100 11.98 8.81 4.78
N ASN A 101 11.92 9.74 3.84
CA ASN A 101 11.09 9.57 2.66
C ASN A 101 11.62 8.46 1.73
N ARG A 102 10.75 7.97 0.84
CA ARG A 102 11.06 6.85 -0.06
C ARG A 102 12.24 7.11 -1.00
N LYS A 103 12.55 8.37 -1.33
CA LYS A 103 13.75 8.70 -2.13
C LYS A 103 15.01 8.37 -1.36
N VAL A 104 15.11 8.83 -0.12
CA VAL A 104 16.28 8.61 0.74
C VAL A 104 16.50 7.12 0.99
N LEU A 105 15.43 6.43 1.40
CA LEU A 105 15.51 4.99 1.66
C LEU A 105 15.83 4.22 0.38
N GLY A 106 15.13 4.53 -0.72
CA GLY A 106 15.27 3.84 -1.99
C GLY A 106 16.64 4.07 -2.64
N GLU A 107 17.22 5.24 -2.51
CA GLU A 107 18.57 5.53 -3.02
C GLU A 107 19.64 4.69 -2.32
N LEU A 108 19.55 4.58 -1.00
CA LEU A 108 20.61 4.02 -0.17
C LEU A 108 20.45 2.51 0.07
N THR A 109 19.25 1.96 -0.04
CA THR A 109 18.97 0.54 0.25
C THR A 109 18.56 -0.25 -0.99
N ASP A 110 18.67 -1.58 -0.90
CA ASP A 110 18.38 -2.52 -1.99
C ASP A 110 16.89 -2.88 -2.07
N ALA A 111 16.16 -2.78 -0.94
CA ALA A 111 14.71 -2.93 -0.88
C ALA A 111 14.12 -2.11 0.28
N LEU A 112 12.90 -1.63 0.08
CA LEU A 112 12.09 -1.01 1.12
C LEU A 112 11.34 -2.08 1.92
N THR A 113 10.97 -1.73 3.14
CA THR A 113 10.21 -2.60 4.03
C THR A 113 9.00 -1.88 4.58
N THR A 114 7.99 -2.64 5.01
CA THR A 114 6.78 -2.13 5.67
C THR A 114 6.54 -2.91 6.95
N HIS A 115 6.04 -2.20 7.97
CA HIS A 115 5.62 -2.81 9.24
C HIS A 115 4.10 -2.56 9.42
N PRO A 116 3.23 -3.15 8.57
CA PRO A 116 1.83 -2.74 8.40
C PRO A 116 0.94 -3.17 9.57
N TYR A 117 1.12 -2.56 10.74
CA TYR A 117 0.23 -2.70 11.88
C TYR A 117 -0.98 -1.78 11.74
N PRO A 118 -2.21 -2.31 11.69
CA PRO A 118 -3.40 -1.45 11.59
C PRO A 118 -3.53 -0.46 12.74
N ALA A 119 -3.10 -0.83 13.96
CA ALA A 119 -3.17 0.05 15.12
C ALA A 119 -2.26 1.30 15.04
N PHE A 120 -1.17 1.24 14.27
CA PHE A 120 -0.17 2.32 14.18
C PHE A 120 -0.16 3.03 12.82
N THR A 121 -0.75 2.42 11.81
CA THR A 121 -0.76 2.98 10.46
C THR A 121 -2.02 3.82 10.26
N PRO A 122 -1.89 5.11 9.88
CA PRO A 122 -3.04 5.99 9.67
C PRO A 122 -4.10 5.33 8.79
N TRP A 123 -5.37 5.49 9.19
CA TRP A 123 -6.56 4.97 8.50
C TRP A 123 -6.76 3.44 8.56
N CYS A 124 -5.78 2.65 8.99
CA CYS A 124 -5.85 1.18 8.91
C CYS A 124 -6.55 0.52 10.11
N GLY A 125 -6.47 1.11 11.30
CA GLY A 125 -7.14 0.63 12.52
C GLY A 125 -8.61 1.04 12.64
N LYS A 126 -9.30 1.24 11.52
CA LYS A 126 -10.71 1.68 11.46
C LYS A 126 -11.70 0.54 11.26
N SER A 127 -11.21 -0.67 11.02
CA SER A 127 -12.03 -1.88 10.87
C SER A 127 -11.40 -3.04 11.64
N ALA A 128 -12.19 -4.09 11.91
CA ALA A 128 -11.69 -5.27 12.60
C ALA A 128 -10.68 -6.05 11.73
N LEU A 129 -9.71 -6.73 12.35
CA LEU A 129 -8.62 -7.43 11.64
C LEU A 129 -9.10 -8.54 10.68
N ASN A 130 -10.31 -9.06 10.88
CA ASN A 130 -10.97 -10.05 10.03
C ASN A 130 -11.82 -9.43 8.90
N THR A 131 -11.74 -8.12 8.66
CA THR A 131 -12.48 -7.44 7.59
C THR A 131 -11.57 -7.05 6.43
N ILE A 132 -12.17 -6.89 5.26
CA ILE A 132 -11.47 -6.62 3.99
C ILE A 132 -10.41 -5.51 4.07
N PRO A 133 -10.68 -4.30 4.62
CA PRO A 133 -9.66 -3.27 4.69
C PRO A 133 -8.42 -3.78 5.43
N ALA A 134 -8.57 -4.26 6.67
CA ALA A 134 -7.45 -4.73 7.49
C ALA A 134 -6.63 -5.85 6.84
N VAL A 135 -7.27 -6.75 6.07
CA VAL A 135 -6.57 -7.83 5.35
C VAL A 135 -5.82 -7.29 4.12
N TYR A 136 -6.36 -6.30 3.42
CA TYR A 136 -5.68 -5.66 2.28
C TYR A 136 -4.51 -4.76 2.68
N HIS A 137 -4.52 -4.22 3.91
CA HIS A 137 -3.56 -3.24 4.40
C HIS A 137 -2.10 -3.54 4.02
N ALA A 138 -1.58 -4.69 4.42
CA ALA A 138 -0.17 -5.05 4.23
C ALA A 138 0.21 -5.12 2.75
N THR A 139 -0.68 -5.61 1.90
CA THR A 139 -0.45 -5.67 0.45
C THR A 139 -0.49 -4.27 -0.17
N ALA A 140 -1.51 -3.48 0.17
CA ALA A 140 -1.70 -2.14 -0.37
C ALA A 140 -0.53 -1.21 0.00
N GLU A 141 -0.10 -1.23 1.26
CA GLU A 141 0.99 -0.37 1.74
C GLU A 141 2.31 -0.72 1.06
N THR A 142 2.63 -2.01 0.97
CA THR A 142 3.88 -2.47 0.37
C THR A 142 3.93 -2.18 -1.12
N LEU A 143 2.82 -2.34 -1.85
CA LEU A 143 2.72 -1.90 -3.25
C LEU A 143 2.90 -0.38 -3.39
N CYS A 144 2.39 0.40 -2.43
CA CYS A 144 2.57 1.85 -2.40
C CYS A 144 4.04 2.24 -2.16
N TYR A 145 4.81 1.48 -1.38
CA TYR A 145 6.25 1.69 -1.24
C TYR A 145 6.99 1.33 -2.53
N GLN A 146 6.59 0.23 -3.20
CA GLN A 146 7.14 -0.15 -4.51
C GLN A 146 6.89 0.89 -5.61
N ALA A 147 5.88 1.75 -5.46
CA ALA A 147 5.56 2.82 -6.40
C ALA A 147 6.73 3.79 -6.66
N SER A 148 7.67 3.87 -5.72
CA SER A 148 8.93 4.62 -5.84
C SER A 148 9.94 4.02 -6.82
N GLY A 149 9.70 2.81 -7.33
CA GLY A 149 10.57 2.10 -8.27
C GLY A 149 11.57 1.15 -7.61
N LYS A 150 11.42 0.88 -6.30
CA LYS A 150 12.28 -0.04 -5.55
C LYS A 150 11.50 -1.29 -5.12
N PRO A 151 12.14 -2.47 -5.07
CA PRO A 151 11.51 -3.65 -4.47
C PRO A 151 11.09 -3.35 -3.03
N ALA A 152 9.99 -3.95 -2.60
CA ALA A 152 9.55 -3.90 -1.21
C ALA A 152 8.85 -5.18 -0.77
N PHE A 153 8.86 -5.45 0.53
CA PHE A 153 8.20 -6.60 1.15
C PHE A 153 7.70 -6.27 2.57
N VAL A 154 6.83 -7.12 3.11
CA VAL A 154 6.30 -6.98 4.48
C VAL A 154 7.31 -7.59 5.44
N GLU A 155 8.02 -6.74 6.19
CA GLU A 155 9.10 -7.15 7.09
C GLU A 155 8.60 -7.39 8.51
N GLU A 156 7.55 -6.69 8.92
CA GLU A 156 7.02 -6.84 10.27
C GLU A 156 5.48 -6.77 10.27
N ILE A 157 4.81 -7.85 10.62
CA ILE A 157 3.36 -7.83 10.83
C ILE A 157 2.98 -8.67 12.04
N GLY A 158 1.86 -8.32 12.67
CA GLY A 158 1.31 -9.05 13.81
C GLY A 158 -0.18 -8.76 14.01
N SER A 159 -0.82 -9.55 14.85
CA SER A 159 -2.24 -9.42 15.21
C SER A 159 -2.48 -8.80 16.60
N PHE A 160 -1.43 -8.35 17.29
CA PHE A 160 -1.44 -7.89 18.70
C PHE A 160 -1.89 -8.95 19.72
N GLY A 161 -1.89 -10.23 19.33
CA GLY A 161 -2.21 -11.33 20.23
C GLY A 161 -3.69 -11.43 20.60
N PRO A 162 -4.05 -12.22 21.63
CA PRO A 162 -5.41 -12.65 21.89
C PRO A 162 -6.38 -11.54 22.30
N GLU A 163 -5.89 -10.37 22.72
CA GLU A 163 -6.74 -9.21 23.03
C GLU A 163 -7.31 -8.53 21.77
N TYR A 164 -6.64 -8.70 20.62
CA TYR A 164 -7.06 -8.12 19.35
C TYR A 164 -7.66 -9.16 18.41
N LEU A 165 -7.13 -10.39 18.40
CA LEU A 165 -7.58 -11.44 17.49
C LEU A 165 -7.30 -12.83 18.08
N SER A 166 -8.28 -13.74 18.01
CA SER A 166 -8.07 -15.12 18.48
C SER A 166 -6.95 -15.82 17.69
N ASP A 167 -6.42 -16.91 18.23
CA ASP A 167 -5.35 -17.68 17.58
C ASP A 167 -5.80 -18.25 16.23
N GLU A 168 -7.04 -18.76 16.15
CA GLU A 168 -7.64 -19.29 14.92
C GLU A 168 -7.87 -18.20 13.88
N ARG A 169 -8.30 -17.01 14.32
CA ARG A 169 -8.48 -15.85 13.44
C ARG A 169 -7.16 -15.25 13.01
N THR A 170 -6.11 -15.32 13.84
CA THR A 170 -4.74 -14.95 13.48
C THR A 170 -4.20 -15.86 12.38
N GLU A 171 -4.45 -17.17 12.47
CA GLU A 171 -4.11 -18.12 11.41
C GLU A 171 -4.78 -17.75 10.08
N ALA A 172 -6.09 -17.52 10.09
CA ALA A 172 -6.84 -17.15 8.89
C ALA A 172 -6.40 -15.80 8.29
N TYR A 173 -6.16 -14.80 9.16
CA TYR A 173 -5.66 -13.48 8.78
C TYR A 173 -4.30 -13.58 8.08
N LEU A 174 -3.30 -14.18 8.73
CA LEU A 174 -1.95 -14.26 8.18
C LEU A 174 -1.93 -15.12 6.92
N TYR A 175 -2.68 -16.22 6.87
CA TYR A 175 -2.80 -17.05 5.66
C TYR A 175 -3.30 -16.24 4.46
N THR A 176 -4.31 -15.39 4.67
CA THR A 176 -4.85 -14.51 3.61
C THR A 176 -3.83 -13.44 3.21
N VAL A 177 -3.15 -12.82 4.17
CA VAL A 177 -2.09 -11.82 3.90
C VAL A 177 -0.92 -12.43 3.11
N LEU A 178 -0.47 -13.64 3.46
CA LEU A 178 0.58 -14.36 2.75
C LEU A 178 0.23 -14.58 1.27
N TYR A 179 -0.98 -15.08 1.01
CA TYR A 179 -1.46 -15.27 -0.36
C TYR A 179 -1.70 -13.97 -1.10
N SER A 180 -2.24 -12.94 -0.43
CA SER A 180 -2.41 -11.61 -1.01
C SER A 180 -1.07 -11.02 -1.44
N ALA A 181 -0.05 -11.08 -0.57
CA ALA A 181 1.29 -10.60 -0.89
C ALA A 181 1.93 -11.39 -2.05
N TYR A 182 1.83 -12.72 -2.03
CA TYR A 182 2.33 -13.59 -3.09
C TYR A 182 1.66 -13.32 -4.45
N ALA A 183 0.33 -13.24 -4.47
CA ALA A 183 -0.48 -12.93 -5.66
C ALA A 183 -0.17 -11.54 -6.25
N HIS A 184 0.25 -10.58 -5.41
CA HIS A 184 0.66 -9.26 -5.86
C HIS A 184 2.16 -9.14 -6.15
N GLY A 185 2.91 -10.25 -6.11
CA GLY A 185 4.33 -10.28 -6.46
C GLY A 185 5.25 -9.61 -5.42
N LEU A 186 4.81 -9.51 -4.17
CA LEU A 186 5.63 -9.01 -3.07
C LEU A 186 6.66 -10.07 -2.63
N GLY A 187 7.85 -9.61 -2.21
CA GLY A 187 9.03 -10.47 -2.00
C GLY A 187 8.96 -11.41 -0.79
N GLY A 188 8.02 -11.19 0.14
CA GLY A 188 7.87 -11.97 1.35
C GLY A 188 6.96 -11.30 2.38
N VAL A 189 6.60 -12.07 3.40
CA VAL A 189 5.93 -11.60 4.62
C VAL A 189 6.65 -12.23 5.80
N LEU A 190 7.16 -11.42 6.70
CA LEU A 190 7.77 -11.85 7.96
C LEU A 190 6.85 -11.49 9.13
N TRP A 191 6.88 -12.33 10.17
CA TRP A 191 6.01 -12.20 11.34
C TRP A 191 6.80 -11.72 12.55
N TRP A 192 6.30 -10.69 13.23
CA TRP A 192 6.81 -10.32 14.54
C TRP A 192 5.97 -10.97 15.64
N CYS A 193 6.51 -11.91 16.40
CA CYS A 193 7.92 -12.33 16.44
C CYS A 193 8.05 -13.85 16.53
N GLY A 194 9.29 -14.36 16.55
CA GLY A 194 9.52 -15.81 16.55
C GLY A 194 8.94 -16.52 17.78
N PHE A 195 9.02 -15.89 18.96
CA PHE A 195 8.58 -16.46 20.23
C PHE A 195 7.80 -15.44 21.05
N ALA A 196 6.75 -15.88 21.71
CA ALA A 196 6.05 -15.07 22.69
C ALA A 196 6.96 -14.77 23.88
N PHE A 197 6.78 -13.58 24.46
CA PHE A 197 7.45 -13.11 25.66
C PHE A 197 6.53 -13.23 26.89
N ASP A 198 5.59 -14.18 26.87
CA ASP A 198 4.60 -14.47 27.91
C ASP A 198 5.25 -14.87 29.23
N LYS A 199 6.47 -15.44 29.16
CA LYS A 199 7.33 -15.76 30.31
C LYS A 199 8.29 -14.64 30.71
N CYS A 200 8.23 -13.48 30.07
CA CYS A 200 9.13 -12.35 30.30
C CYS A 200 8.47 -11.14 30.96
N ALA A 201 7.31 -11.33 31.62
CA ALA A 201 6.50 -10.24 32.15
C ALA A 201 7.22 -9.36 33.19
N GLU A 202 8.25 -9.87 33.88
CA GLU A 202 9.02 -9.12 34.88
C GLU A 202 10.25 -8.40 34.30
N GLN A 203 10.63 -8.72 33.07
CA GLN A 203 11.78 -8.14 32.38
C GLN A 203 11.38 -6.85 31.64
N LEU A 204 12.29 -5.89 31.56
CA LEU A 204 12.12 -4.73 30.68
C LEU A 204 12.27 -5.15 29.21
N PRO A 205 11.50 -4.56 28.27
CA PRO A 205 10.45 -3.56 28.48
C PRO A 205 9.08 -4.15 28.86
N TYR A 206 8.92 -5.47 28.84
CA TYR A 206 7.62 -6.14 29.01
C TYR A 206 6.94 -5.87 30.35
N ARG A 207 7.71 -5.59 31.41
CA ARG A 207 7.19 -5.14 32.71
C ARG A 207 6.44 -3.82 32.61
N TRP A 208 6.86 -2.92 31.72
CA TRP A 208 6.25 -1.61 31.53
C TRP A 208 5.17 -1.63 30.46
N VAL A 209 5.34 -2.44 29.40
CA VAL A 209 4.46 -2.46 28.23
C VAL A 209 3.99 -3.89 27.94
N ALA A 210 2.69 -4.13 28.05
CA ALA A 210 2.10 -5.46 27.85
C ALA A 210 1.97 -5.88 26.38
N MET A 211 1.97 -4.92 25.46
CA MET A 211 1.63 -5.07 24.04
C MET A 211 2.33 -6.24 23.34
N GLU A 212 3.61 -6.48 23.61
CA GLU A 212 4.40 -7.45 22.85
C GLU A 212 4.54 -8.82 23.52
N ARG A 213 3.87 -9.06 24.65
CA ARG A 213 4.06 -10.31 25.41
C ARG A 213 3.56 -11.55 24.65
N ASN A 214 2.49 -11.42 23.86
CA ASN A 214 1.80 -12.57 23.25
C ASN A 214 1.79 -12.51 21.70
N LEU A 215 2.86 -12.04 21.07
CA LEU A 215 2.95 -11.88 19.60
C LEU A 215 3.67 -13.02 18.87
N GLY A 216 4.11 -14.04 19.59
CA GLY A 216 4.92 -15.11 19.02
C GLY A 216 4.24 -15.89 17.91
N ALA A 217 5.01 -16.35 16.93
CA ALA A 217 4.63 -17.48 16.09
C ALA A 217 4.64 -18.79 16.90
N LEU A 218 5.49 -18.85 17.92
CA LEU A 218 5.54 -19.90 18.92
C LEU A 218 5.27 -19.31 20.31
N ASP A 219 4.65 -20.07 21.22
CA ASP A 219 4.50 -19.66 22.63
C ASP A 219 5.83 -19.81 23.42
N GLY A 220 5.82 -19.44 24.71
CA GLY A 220 6.99 -19.57 25.59
C GLY A 220 7.40 -21.01 25.88
N ASP A 221 6.60 -22.01 25.51
CA ASP A 221 6.90 -23.45 25.55
C ASP A 221 7.31 -24.01 24.17
N ARG A 222 7.39 -23.14 23.16
CA ARG A 222 7.72 -23.43 21.76
C ARG A 222 6.64 -24.20 21.01
N ASN A 223 5.40 -24.20 21.49
CA ASN A 223 4.27 -24.75 20.73
C ASN A 223 3.86 -23.77 19.62
N PRO A 224 3.45 -24.27 18.44
CA PRO A 224 3.04 -23.43 17.32
C PRO A 224 1.69 -22.74 17.54
N LEU A 225 1.69 -21.43 17.42
CA LEU A 225 0.50 -20.58 17.40
C LEU A 225 -0.02 -20.39 15.96
N GLY A 226 -1.14 -19.70 15.80
CA GLY A 226 -1.85 -19.52 14.53
C GLY A 226 -0.98 -18.96 13.42
N ALA A 227 -0.06 -18.04 13.74
CA ALA A 227 0.89 -17.52 12.78
C ALA A 227 1.85 -18.61 12.23
N ALA A 228 2.39 -19.48 13.09
CA ALA A 228 3.23 -20.59 12.65
C ALA A 228 2.46 -21.60 11.78
N ARG A 229 1.21 -21.91 12.16
CA ARG A 229 0.35 -22.82 11.39
C ARG A 229 0.00 -22.25 10.02
N ALA A 230 -0.32 -20.95 9.94
CA ALA A 230 -0.57 -20.26 8.67
C ALA A 230 0.65 -20.29 7.75
N MET A 231 1.84 -19.95 8.27
CA MET A 231 3.09 -19.98 7.51
C MET A 231 3.43 -21.39 7.02
N GLN A 232 3.25 -22.42 7.87
CA GLN A 232 3.47 -23.81 7.50
C GLN A 232 2.51 -24.25 6.38
N ARG A 233 1.21 -23.96 6.53
CA ARG A 233 0.20 -24.27 5.52
C ARG A 233 0.54 -23.61 4.18
N PHE A 234 0.80 -22.30 4.18
CA PHE A 234 1.18 -21.55 2.99
C PHE A 234 2.41 -22.15 2.30
N GLN A 235 3.50 -22.42 3.06
CA GLN A 235 4.71 -23.02 2.49
C GLN A 235 4.46 -24.41 1.86
N ASN A 236 3.65 -25.25 2.51
CA ASN A 236 3.32 -26.57 1.97
C ASN A 236 2.54 -26.46 0.65
N GLU A 237 1.57 -25.55 0.58
CA GLU A 237 0.77 -25.34 -0.62
C GLU A 237 1.61 -24.74 -1.76
N ILE A 238 2.42 -23.70 -1.50
CA ILE A 238 3.28 -23.08 -2.51
C ILE A 238 4.31 -24.08 -3.07
N ARG A 239 4.93 -24.90 -2.23
CA ARG A 239 5.88 -25.95 -2.67
C ARG A 239 5.22 -27.05 -3.49
N SER A 240 3.91 -27.24 -3.35
CA SER A 240 3.16 -28.23 -4.12
C SER A 240 2.77 -27.74 -5.53
N LEU A 241 2.97 -26.45 -5.82
CA LEU A 241 2.63 -25.87 -7.11
C LEU A 241 3.52 -26.43 -8.23
N PRO A 242 2.99 -26.65 -9.44
CA PRO A 242 3.73 -27.24 -10.56
C PRO A 242 4.66 -26.24 -11.26
N TYR A 243 5.07 -25.17 -10.57
CA TYR A 243 5.93 -24.11 -11.07
C TYR A 243 6.71 -23.47 -9.92
N ASP A 244 7.97 -23.10 -10.17
CA ASP A 244 8.85 -22.55 -9.14
C ASP A 244 8.58 -21.06 -8.86
N LYS A 245 8.08 -20.32 -9.86
CA LYS A 245 7.85 -18.87 -9.76
C LYS A 245 6.60 -18.45 -10.52
N LEU A 246 5.82 -17.60 -9.87
CA LEU A 246 4.68 -16.92 -10.46
C LEU A 246 5.19 -15.75 -11.33
N LEU A 247 4.78 -15.67 -12.59
CA LEU A 247 5.08 -14.52 -13.44
C LEU A 247 4.34 -13.27 -12.93
N PRO A 248 4.83 -12.05 -13.21
CA PRO A 248 4.16 -10.82 -12.79
C PRO A 248 2.68 -10.81 -13.20
N ARG A 249 1.81 -10.35 -12.30
CA ARG A 249 0.37 -10.26 -12.58
C ARG A 249 0.10 -9.30 -13.73
N LYS A 250 -0.98 -9.54 -14.47
CA LYS A 250 -1.52 -8.56 -15.42
C LYS A 250 -2.04 -7.36 -14.63
N VAL A 251 -1.63 -6.16 -15.05
CA VAL A 251 -2.06 -4.89 -14.46
C VAL A 251 -2.87 -4.13 -15.50
N ASP A 252 -4.07 -3.72 -15.12
CA ASP A 252 -5.04 -3.04 -15.98
C ASP A 252 -4.92 -1.50 -15.89
N CYS A 253 -4.53 -0.98 -14.73
CA CYS A 253 -4.54 0.45 -14.42
C CYS A 253 -3.27 0.90 -13.68
N VAL A 254 -2.74 2.08 -14.02
CA VAL A 254 -1.75 2.78 -13.20
C VAL A 254 -2.44 3.81 -12.32
N VAL A 255 -2.30 3.66 -11.01
CA VAL A 255 -2.77 4.63 -10.02
C VAL A 255 -1.65 5.60 -9.69
N ILE A 256 -1.89 6.89 -9.95
CA ILE A 256 -0.93 7.97 -9.75
C ILE A 256 -1.00 8.42 -8.29
N ALA A 257 0.03 8.08 -7.52
CA ALA A 257 0.20 8.57 -6.16
C ALA A 257 0.71 10.03 -6.23
N THR A 258 -0.17 10.98 -5.91
CA THR A 258 0.10 12.42 -5.98
C THR A 258 0.82 12.94 -4.73
N GLN A 259 1.34 14.18 -4.78
CA GLN A 259 2.02 14.83 -3.64
C GLN A 259 1.05 15.34 -2.56
N ASN A 260 0.00 14.57 -2.28
CA ASN A 260 -0.99 14.86 -1.25
C ASN A 260 -0.47 14.41 0.13
N PRO A 261 -0.60 15.21 1.20
CA PRO A 261 -0.35 14.75 2.58
C PRO A 261 -1.12 13.47 2.94
N GLU A 262 -2.31 13.27 2.36
CA GLU A 262 -3.16 12.09 2.55
C GLU A 262 -3.01 11.05 1.41
N MET A 263 -1.89 11.05 0.68
CA MET A 263 -1.64 10.12 -0.44
C MET A 263 -1.82 8.66 -0.02
N TRP A 264 -1.41 8.28 1.19
CA TRP A 264 -1.62 6.92 1.68
C TRP A 264 -3.11 6.54 1.71
N LYS A 265 -3.95 7.42 2.25
CA LYS A 265 -5.40 7.23 2.32
C LYS A 265 -6.00 7.00 0.93
N THR A 266 -5.65 7.84 -0.03
CA THR A 266 -6.21 7.74 -1.39
C THR A 266 -5.74 6.50 -2.13
N CYS A 267 -4.46 6.12 -1.99
CA CYS A 267 -3.92 4.89 -2.57
C CYS A 267 -4.55 3.64 -1.95
N TYR A 268 -4.71 3.62 -0.63
CA TYR A 268 -5.32 2.50 0.08
C TYR A 268 -6.79 2.31 -0.32
N GLY A 269 -7.56 3.40 -0.39
CA GLY A 269 -8.92 3.37 -0.90
C GLY A 269 -9.01 2.90 -2.35
N ALA A 270 -8.10 3.38 -3.22
CA ALA A 270 -8.03 2.94 -4.62
C ALA A 270 -7.77 1.43 -4.75
N PHE A 271 -6.87 0.87 -3.92
CA PHE A 271 -6.61 -0.58 -3.90
C PHE A 271 -7.83 -1.38 -3.46
N ILE A 272 -8.51 -0.97 -2.38
CA ILE A 272 -9.73 -1.63 -1.90
C ILE A 272 -10.78 -1.64 -3.02
N LEU A 273 -11.06 -0.48 -3.61
CA LEU A 273 -12.08 -0.33 -4.64
C LEU A 273 -11.72 -1.08 -5.93
N SER A 274 -10.46 -1.13 -6.34
CA SER A 274 -10.03 -1.87 -7.55
C SER A 274 -10.18 -3.38 -7.35
N CYS A 275 -9.75 -3.90 -6.20
CA CYS A 275 -9.91 -5.31 -5.85
C CYS A 275 -11.40 -5.71 -5.80
N GLN A 276 -12.25 -4.90 -5.18
CA GLN A 276 -13.69 -5.12 -5.15
C GLN A 276 -14.32 -5.04 -6.56
N ALA A 277 -13.88 -4.07 -7.38
CA ALA A 277 -14.34 -3.90 -8.75
C ALA A 277 -13.90 -5.05 -9.66
N GLY A 278 -12.72 -5.65 -9.41
CA GLY A 278 -12.17 -6.78 -10.15
C GLY A 278 -11.19 -6.40 -11.27
N PHE A 279 -10.44 -5.31 -11.11
CA PHE A 279 -9.32 -4.98 -12.00
C PHE A 279 -8.06 -4.69 -11.20
N GLU A 280 -6.91 -4.99 -11.81
CA GLU A 280 -5.61 -4.94 -11.15
C GLU A 280 -4.93 -3.59 -11.35
N ILE A 281 -4.35 -3.07 -10.26
CA ILE A 281 -3.64 -1.78 -10.25
C ILE A 281 -2.15 -1.96 -9.98
N GLU A 282 -1.34 -1.04 -10.48
CA GLU A 282 -0.02 -0.74 -9.95
C GLU A 282 0.03 0.74 -9.52
N PHE A 283 0.78 1.04 -8.47
CA PHE A 283 0.99 2.41 -8.03
C PHE A 283 2.20 3.02 -8.74
N HIS A 284 2.12 4.30 -9.04
CA HIS A 284 3.20 5.08 -9.60
C HIS A 284 3.33 6.42 -8.86
N ASP A 285 4.45 6.61 -8.17
CA ASP A 285 4.69 7.79 -7.35
C ASP A 285 5.45 8.88 -8.12
N ILE A 286 4.72 9.96 -8.45
CA ILE A 286 5.25 11.05 -9.27
C ILE A 286 6.24 11.95 -8.53
N ALA A 287 6.38 11.80 -7.21
CA ALA A 287 7.41 12.50 -6.45
C ALA A 287 8.79 11.85 -6.60
N PHE A 288 8.83 10.55 -6.91
CA PHE A 288 10.06 9.76 -6.97
C PHE A 288 10.41 9.25 -8.36
N ARG A 289 9.47 9.27 -9.31
CA ARG A 289 9.67 8.76 -10.67
C ARG A 289 9.35 9.79 -11.74
N ASP A 290 10.20 9.80 -12.78
CA ASP A 290 10.07 10.71 -13.92
C ASP A 290 9.37 10.14 -15.15
N ASP A 291 9.48 8.83 -15.33
CA ASP A 291 8.79 8.09 -16.36
C ASP A 291 7.31 7.92 -16.03
N LEU A 292 6.45 7.77 -17.03
CA LEU A 292 5.07 7.34 -16.86
C LEU A 292 4.94 5.96 -17.53
N PRO A 293 4.58 4.89 -16.80
CA PRO A 293 4.43 3.56 -17.38
C PRO A 293 3.38 3.57 -18.50
N GLU A 294 3.65 2.93 -19.63
CA GLU A 294 2.72 2.87 -20.75
C GLU A 294 1.52 1.98 -20.43
N LYS A 295 0.33 2.58 -20.32
CA LYS A 295 -0.95 1.91 -20.08
C LYS A 295 -2.09 2.62 -20.79
N ASN A 296 -3.19 1.89 -20.98
CA ASN A 296 -4.41 2.43 -21.56
C ASN A 296 -5.34 3.06 -20.52
N PHE A 297 -5.04 2.92 -19.23
CA PHE A 297 -5.82 3.50 -18.15
C PHE A 297 -4.94 4.02 -17.02
N TYR A 298 -5.15 5.30 -16.68
CA TYR A 298 -4.55 5.99 -15.55
C TYR A 298 -5.64 6.52 -14.63
N LEU A 299 -5.43 6.36 -13.33
CA LEU A 299 -6.32 6.87 -12.28
C LEU A 299 -5.55 7.78 -11.34
N VAL A 300 -6.05 8.98 -11.12
CA VAL A 300 -5.51 9.95 -10.16
C VAL A 300 -6.54 10.14 -9.04
N PRO A 301 -6.40 9.39 -7.92
CA PRO A 301 -7.45 9.27 -6.93
C PRO A 301 -7.49 10.45 -5.97
N SER A 302 -8.69 10.92 -5.67
CA SER A 302 -9.06 11.89 -4.64
C SER A 302 -8.06 13.05 -4.53
N ILE A 303 -7.86 13.78 -5.63
CA ILE A 303 -6.93 14.91 -5.67
C ILE A 303 -7.32 15.99 -4.65
N THR A 304 -6.32 16.55 -3.96
CA THR A 304 -6.48 17.56 -2.89
C THR A 304 -5.52 18.74 -3.08
N GLY A 305 -5.89 19.87 -2.48
CA GLY A 305 -5.02 21.05 -2.37
C GLY A 305 -4.69 21.75 -3.69
N PHE A 306 -3.77 22.70 -3.60
CA PHE A 306 -3.34 23.54 -4.73
C PHE A 306 -2.18 22.94 -5.54
N ASN A 307 -1.44 22.00 -4.94
CA ASN A 307 -0.25 21.39 -5.51
C ASN A 307 -0.48 19.90 -5.77
N VAL A 308 -1.51 19.56 -6.55
CA VAL A 308 -1.85 18.16 -6.87
C VAL A 308 -0.65 17.45 -7.52
N MET A 309 -0.05 18.09 -8.53
CA MET A 309 1.14 17.59 -9.21
C MET A 309 1.84 18.71 -9.99
N PRO A 310 3.15 18.58 -10.28
CA PRO A 310 3.83 19.47 -11.21
C PRO A 310 3.20 19.44 -12.62
N LEU A 311 3.22 20.59 -13.31
CA LEU A 311 2.63 20.71 -14.64
C LEU A 311 3.20 19.72 -15.66
N GLN A 312 4.48 19.36 -15.54
CA GLN A 312 5.11 18.36 -16.41
C GLN A 312 4.46 16.99 -16.27
N LYS A 313 4.15 16.55 -15.04
CA LYS A 313 3.45 15.29 -14.76
C LYS A 313 2.02 15.32 -15.30
N TYR A 314 1.33 16.44 -15.11
CA TYR A 314 0.00 16.63 -15.67
C TYR A 314 0.00 16.52 -17.20
N ARG A 315 0.98 17.15 -17.87
CA ARG A 315 1.15 17.05 -19.32
C ARG A 315 1.47 15.63 -19.80
N GLN A 316 2.24 14.84 -19.03
CA GLN A 316 2.48 13.43 -19.38
C GLN A 316 1.16 12.62 -19.40
N LEU A 317 0.28 12.83 -18.41
CA LEU A 317 -1.04 12.20 -18.39
C LEU A 317 -1.91 12.66 -19.57
N LEU A 318 -1.92 13.96 -19.88
CA LEU A 318 -2.65 14.49 -21.05
C LEU A 318 -2.10 13.93 -22.36
N GLN A 319 -0.78 13.77 -22.49
CA GLN A 319 -0.15 13.16 -23.66
C GLN A 319 -0.54 11.69 -23.79
N ALA A 320 -0.62 10.95 -22.68
CA ALA A 320 -1.10 9.57 -22.69
C ALA A 320 -2.56 9.50 -23.16
N ALA A 321 -3.42 10.42 -22.69
CA ALA A 321 -4.79 10.53 -23.18
C ALA A 321 -4.85 10.85 -24.69
N GLU A 322 -4.05 11.81 -25.15
CA GLU A 322 -3.95 12.16 -26.57
C GLU A 322 -3.56 10.96 -27.44
N ASN A 323 -2.69 10.08 -26.91
CA ASN A 323 -2.22 8.87 -27.57
C ASN A 323 -3.20 7.69 -27.50
N GLY A 324 -4.31 7.79 -26.76
CA GLY A 324 -5.35 6.76 -26.72
C GLY A 324 -5.75 6.28 -25.32
N ALA A 325 -5.05 6.71 -24.26
CA ALA A 325 -5.37 6.27 -22.91
C ALA A 325 -6.63 6.96 -22.35
N THR A 326 -7.23 6.31 -21.36
CA THR A 326 -8.21 6.91 -20.48
C THR A 326 -7.51 7.45 -19.25
N VAL A 327 -7.73 8.72 -18.91
CA VAL A 327 -7.21 9.32 -17.67
C VAL A 327 -8.37 9.78 -16.83
N CYS A 328 -8.54 9.16 -15.66
CA CYS A 328 -9.59 9.50 -14.71
C CYS A 328 -8.99 10.24 -13.51
N PHE A 329 -9.60 11.38 -13.17
CA PHE A 329 -9.35 12.07 -11.91
C PHE A 329 -10.59 11.93 -11.04
N THR A 330 -10.42 11.49 -9.79
CA THR A 330 -11.45 11.66 -8.76
C THR A 330 -10.97 12.78 -7.82
N ALA A 331 -11.88 13.60 -7.31
CA ALA A 331 -11.51 14.86 -6.68
C ALA A 331 -12.19 15.10 -5.34
N ASP A 332 -11.37 15.53 -4.38
CA ASP A 332 -11.81 16.22 -3.18
C ASP A 332 -11.62 17.74 -3.41
N SER A 333 -10.60 18.32 -2.76
CA SER A 333 -10.26 19.75 -2.83
C SER A 333 -9.26 20.13 -3.93
N GLY A 334 -8.81 19.17 -4.73
CA GLY A 334 -7.71 19.35 -5.67
C GLY A 334 -8.00 20.32 -6.80
N LEU A 335 -7.01 21.16 -7.11
CA LEU A 335 -7.06 22.14 -8.19
C LEU A 335 -6.13 21.72 -9.34
N LEU A 336 -6.71 21.60 -10.54
CA LEU A 336 -5.98 21.35 -11.79
C LEU A 336 -5.95 22.63 -12.63
N GLN A 337 -4.84 22.88 -13.31
CA GLN A 337 -4.73 23.98 -14.27
C GLN A 337 -3.95 23.52 -15.52
N PRO A 338 -4.53 23.64 -16.73
CA PRO A 338 -5.92 24.03 -17.01
C PRO A 338 -6.93 22.96 -16.55
N PHE A 339 -8.19 23.36 -16.33
CA PHE A 339 -9.28 22.45 -15.93
C PHE A 339 -10.48 22.53 -16.87
N GLY A 340 -11.24 23.63 -16.84
CA GLY A 340 -12.54 23.70 -17.51
C GLY A 340 -12.49 23.44 -19.02
N SER A 341 -11.48 23.98 -19.70
CA SER A 341 -11.26 23.72 -21.14
C SER A 341 -10.92 22.27 -21.45
N LEU A 342 -10.23 21.56 -20.54
CA LEU A 342 -9.84 20.16 -20.72
C LEU A 342 -10.99 19.20 -20.47
N PHE A 343 -11.78 19.44 -19.43
CA PHE A 343 -12.88 18.54 -19.04
C PHE A 343 -14.23 18.95 -19.63
N GLY A 344 -14.34 20.12 -20.26
CA GLY A 344 -15.59 20.61 -20.85
C GLY A 344 -16.61 20.98 -19.78
N CYS A 345 -16.18 21.70 -18.76
CA CYS A 345 -17.05 22.15 -17.68
C CYS A 345 -16.61 23.51 -17.13
N LYS A 346 -17.53 24.18 -16.43
CA LYS A 346 -17.26 25.37 -15.62
C LYS A 346 -17.47 25.04 -14.15
N VAL A 347 -16.78 25.76 -13.28
CA VAL A 347 -17.07 25.74 -11.84
C VAL A 347 -18.05 26.87 -11.58
N ASP A 348 -19.26 26.54 -11.13
CA ASP A 348 -20.27 27.52 -10.72
C ASP A 348 -19.89 28.13 -9.37
N SER A 349 -19.66 27.24 -8.40
CA SER A 349 -19.33 27.61 -7.03
C SER A 349 -18.43 26.56 -6.39
N CYS A 350 -17.61 27.01 -5.45
CA CYS A 350 -16.73 26.17 -4.64
C CYS A 350 -16.76 26.70 -3.21
N VAL A 351 -17.24 25.89 -2.27
CA VAL A 351 -17.37 26.25 -0.86
C VAL A 351 -16.45 25.34 -0.04
N ASN A 352 -15.61 25.94 0.79
CA ASN A 352 -14.76 25.23 1.73
C ASN A 352 -15.57 24.85 2.99
N LEU A 353 -16.48 23.89 2.81
CA LEU A 353 -17.33 23.34 3.85
C LEU A 353 -17.46 21.83 3.62
N PRO A 354 -17.11 20.99 4.60
CA PRO A 354 -17.29 19.55 4.49
C PRO A 354 -18.75 19.19 4.19
N ALA A 355 -18.94 18.25 3.27
CA ALA A 355 -20.27 17.81 2.85
C ALA A 355 -20.30 16.32 2.49
N HIS A 356 -21.47 15.71 2.70
CA HIS A 356 -21.79 14.41 2.13
C HIS A 356 -22.33 14.61 0.71
N ILE A 357 -21.49 14.30 -0.29
CA ILE A 357 -21.91 14.32 -1.68
C ILE A 357 -22.69 13.04 -1.94
N ARG A 358 -23.99 13.18 -2.23
CA ARG A 358 -24.86 12.08 -2.67
C ARG A 358 -25.09 12.17 -4.17
N PHE A 359 -24.86 11.08 -4.89
CA PHE A 359 -24.91 11.07 -6.34
C PHE A 359 -25.33 9.73 -6.93
N SER A 360 -25.82 9.74 -8.16
CA SER A 360 -26.12 8.55 -8.96
C SER A 360 -25.37 8.60 -10.29
N LEU A 361 -25.14 7.43 -10.90
CA LEU A 361 -24.46 7.31 -12.19
C LEU A 361 -25.37 6.65 -13.21
N ASP A 362 -25.26 7.08 -14.46
CA ASP A 362 -26.07 6.56 -15.56
C ASP A 362 -25.74 5.07 -15.81
N GLY A 363 -26.77 4.23 -15.72
CA GLY A 363 -26.64 2.78 -15.89
C GLY A 363 -25.92 2.07 -14.74
N VAL A 364 -25.86 2.67 -13.55
CA VAL A 364 -25.37 2.00 -12.33
C VAL A 364 -26.42 2.14 -11.23
N ASP A 365 -26.88 1.01 -10.72
CA ASP A 365 -27.93 1.00 -9.69
C ASP A 365 -27.41 1.45 -8.33
N GLY A 366 -28.12 2.43 -7.75
CA GLY A 366 -27.93 2.91 -6.39
C GLY A 366 -27.66 4.41 -6.30
N VAL A 367 -27.62 4.90 -5.06
CA VAL A 367 -27.13 6.24 -4.71
C VAL A 367 -25.86 6.04 -3.89
N PHE A 368 -24.80 6.73 -4.30
CA PHE A 368 -23.50 6.70 -3.66
C PHE A 368 -23.33 7.92 -2.76
N THR A 369 -22.56 7.75 -1.70
CA THR A 369 -22.22 8.83 -0.77
C THR A 369 -20.71 8.88 -0.60
N ALA A 370 -20.14 10.08 -0.67
CA ALA A 370 -18.75 10.34 -0.33
C ALA A 370 -18.66 11.56 0.58
N GLU A 371 -17.74 11.53 1.54
CA GLU A 371 -17.39 12.69 2.36
C GLU A 371 -16.32 13.52 1.66
N ALA A 372 -16.66 14.74 1.30
CA ALA A 372 -15.75 15.69 0.68
C ALA A 372 -15.43 16.84 1.64
N SER A 373 -14.20 17.32 1.59
CA SER A 373 -13.71 18.48 2.35
C SER A 373 -14.29 19.79 1.82
N ILE A 374 -14.66 19.81 0.54
CA ILE A 374 -15.26 20.97 -0.13
C ILE A 374 -16.51 20.56 -0.91
N THR A 375 -17.38 21.53 -1.16
CA THR A 375 -18.49 21.38 -2.12
C THR A 375 -18.19 22.18 -3.38
N ARG A 376 -18.00 21.50 -4.51
CA ARG A 376 -17.79 22.11 -5.83
C ARG A 376 -18.99 21.83 -6.71
N ARG A 377 -19.64 22.86 -7.25
CA ARG A 377 -20.71 22.70 -8.25
C ARG A 377 -20.15 22.90 -9.65
N LEU A 378 -20.41 21.93 -10.52
CA LEU A 378 -20.00 21.97 -11.91
C LEU A 378 -21.17 22.37 -12.81
N ILE A 379 -20.85 23.01 -13.93
CA ILE A 379 -21.76 23.22 -15.05
C ILE A 379 -21.13 22.54 -16.26
N ALA A 380 -21.86 21.65 -16.92
CA ALA A 380 -21.39 21.00 -18.14
C ALA A 380 -21.27 22.03 -19.29
N ASP A 381 -20.15 21.98 -20.01
CA ASP A 381 -19.83 22.87 -21.13
C ASP A 381 -19.00 22.13 -22.19
N GLY A 382 -19.69 21.32 -23.01
CA GLY A 382 -19.03 20.48 -24.03
C GLY A 382 -18.42 19.19 -23.48
N CYS A 383 -18.95 18.67 -22.37
CA CYS A 383 -18.69 17.33 -21.87
C CYS A 383 -19.95 16.47 -21.89
N GLU A 384 -19.77 15.16 -21.83
CA GLU A 384 -20.84 14.23 -21.52
C GLU A 384 -20.97 14.08 -20.00
N VAL A 385 -22.18 14.16 -19.50
CA VAL A 385 -22.49 13.94 -18.07
C VAL A 385 -22.97 12.51 -17.92
N LEU A 386 -22.28 11.74 -17.08
CA LEU A 386 -22.53 10.31 -16.83
C LEU A 386 -23.05 10.05 -15.41
N GLY A 387 -23.27 11.11 -14.63
CA GLY A 387 -23.76 11.02 -13.26
C GLY A 387 -23.98 12.40 -12.65
N ARG A 388 -24.92 12.48 -11.72
CA ARG A 388 -25.38 13.74 -11.12
C ARG A 388 -25.53 13.61 -9.61
N ASP A 389 -25.37 14.72 -8.91
CA ASP A 389 -25.76 14.81 -7.51
C ASP A 389 -27.29 14.89 -7.36
N MET A 390 -27.77 14.91 -6.12
CA MET A 390 -29.19 15.00 -5.82
C MET A 390 -29.83 16.36 -6.19
N GLU A 391 -29.03 17.37 -6.54
CA GLU A 391 -29.50 18.68 -7.03
C GLU A 391 -29.46 18.76 -8.57
N GLY A 392 -28.99 17.69 -9.24
CA GLY A 392 -28.89 17.61 -10.70
C GLY A 392 -27.58 18.14 -11.27
N ASN A 393 -26.63 18.57 -10.44
CA ASN A 393 -25.32 19.05 -10.89
C ASN A 393 -24.47 17.86 -11.39
N PRO A 394 -23.66 18.03 -12.46
CA PRO A 394 -22.74 17.00 -12.92
C PRO A 394 -21.75 16.57 -11.82
N VAL A 395 -21.61 15.26 -11.63
CA VAL A 395 -20.64 14.65 -10.70
C VAL A 395 -19.63 13.79 -11.45
N LEU A 396 -20.06 12.98 -12.40
CA LEU A 396 -19.17 12.22 -13.29
C LEU A 396 -19.29 12.77 -14.70
N ILE A 397 -18.19 13.26 -15.25
CA ILE A 397 -18.13 13.80 -16.60
C ILE A 397 -17.03 13.14 -17.43
N ARG A 398 -17.26 13.09 -18.74
CA ARG A 398 -16.35 12.52 -19.73
C ARG A 398 -16.17 13.49 -20.89
N LYS A 399 -14.93 13.58 -21.39
CA LYS A 399 -14.62 14.36 -22.59
C LYS A 399 -13.58 13.63 -23.47
N PRO A 400 -13.85 13.42 -24.77
CA PRO A 400 -12.84 12.95 -25.71
C PRO A 400 -11.62 13.88 -25.74
N TYR A 401 -10.43 13.30 -25.80
CA TYR A 401 -9.17 14.06 -25.84
C TYR A 401 -8.13 13.33 -26.68
N GLY A 402 -7.78 13.90 -27.84
CA GLY A 402 -7.00 13.21 -28.87
C GLY A 402 -7.66 11.88 -29.26
N LYS A 403 -6.91 10.77 -29.16
CA LYS A 403 -7.42 9.41 -29.42
C LYS A 403 -8.06 8.74 -28.20
N GLY A 404 -7.87 9.31 -27.01
CA GLY A 404 -8.37 8.79 -25.74
C GLY A 404 -9.42 9.70 -25.12
N GLN A 405 -9.46 9.75 -23.80
CA GLN A 405 -10.48 10.50 -23.07
C GLN A 405 -10.03 10.91 -21.67
N LEU A 406 -10.63 12.01 -21.20
CA LEU A 406 -10.51 12.50 -19.84
C LEU A 406 -11.82 12.26 -19.09
N ILE A 407 -11.71 11.74 -17.88
CA ILE A 407 -12.83 11.50 -16.97
C ILE A 407 -12.59 12.28 -15.68
N TYR A 408 -13.62 12.96 -15.18
CA TYR A 408 -13.57 13.66 -13.91
C TYR A 408 -14.75 13.25 -13.04
N LEU A 409 -14.46 12.75 -11.85
CA LEU A 409 -15.43 12.47 -10.80
C LEU A 409 -15.24 13.51 -9.68
N ASN A 410 -16.24 14.37 -9.51
CA ASN A 410 -16.28 15.39 -8.48
C ASN A 410 -16.76 14.82 -7.13
N ALA A 411 -16.15 13.71 -6.71
CA ALA A 411 -16.39 13.05 -5.43
C ALA A 411 -15.15 12.21 -5.03
N PRO A 412 -14.68 12.29 -3.77
CA PRO A 412 -13.50 11.57 -3.33
C PRO A 412 -13.85 10.19 -2.76
N ILE A 413 -14.25 9.29 -3.65
CA ILE A 413 -14.79 7.98 -3.28
C ILE A 413 -13.76 7.06 -2.60
N GLU A 414 -12.48 7.24 -2.89
CA GLU A 414 -11.40 6.44 -2.28
C GLU A 414 -11.31 6.69 -0.77
N ASN A 415 -11.53 7.93 -0.34
CA ASN A 415 -11.47 8.29 1.07
C ASN A 415 -12.55 7.59 1.91
N ALA A 416 -13.70 7.28 1.30
CA ALA A 416 -14.84 6.61 1.95
C ALA A 416 -14.71 5.07 1.95
N ALA A 417 -13.87 4.51 1.07
CA ALA A 417 -13.71 3.06 0.93
C ALA A 417 -13.07 2.36 2.14
N ILE A 418 -12.36 3.13 2.99
CA ILE A 418 -11.61 2.59 4.13
C ILE A 418 -12.51 2.37 5.35
N THR A 419 -13.51 3.24 5.53
CA THR A 419 -14.30 3.32 6.78
C THR A 419 -15.72 2.80 6.64
N SER A 420 -16.13 2.34 5.46
CA SER A 420 -17.50 1.90 5.21
C SER A 420 -17.53 0.73 4.24
N GLU A 421 -18.36 -0.27 4.54
CA GLU A 421 -18.79 -1.26 3.55
C GLU A 421 -19.63 -0.53 2.50
N CYS A 422 -18.99 -0.13 1.41
CA CYS A 422 -19.61 0.77 0.46
C CYS A 422 -19.68 0.15 -0.93
N SER A 423 -20.82 0.33 -1.59
CA SER A 423 -21.06 -0.05 -2.98
C SER A 423 -20.24 0.79 -3.99
N LEU A 424 -19.32 1.63 -3.51
CA LEU A 424 -18.47 2.53 -4.32
C LEU A 424 -17.60 1.80 -5.33
N TYR A 425 -17.28 0.52 -5.14
CA TYR A 425 -16.58 -0.27 -6.15
C TYR A 425 -17.35 -0.31 -7.49
N ARG A 426 -18.68 -0.11 -7.47
CA ARG A 426 -19.51 -0.03 -8.69
C ARG A 426 -19.20 1.23 -9.51
N VAL A 427 -18.80 2.32 -8.85
CA VAL A 427 -18.28 3.53 -9.53
C VAL A 427 -16.98 3.18 -10.25
N TYR A 428 -16.09 2.45 -9.59
CA TYR A 428 -14.86 1.94 -10.20
C TYR A 428 -15.12 0.98 -11.36
N ARG A 429 -16.10 0.07 -11.27
CA ARG A 429 -16.51 -0.78 -12.41
C ARG A 429 -17.00 0.05 -13.60
N LYS A 430 -17.78 1.12 -13.36
CA LYS A 430 -18.22 2.04 -14.43
C LYS A 430 -17.02 2.73 -15.09
N ILE A 431 -16.09 3.27 -14.30
CA ILE A 431 -14.90 3.97 -14.81
C ILE A 431 -13.98 3.00 -15.57
N ALA A 432 -13.73 1.80 -15.03
CA ALA A 432 -12.94 0.76 -15.70
C ALA A 432 -13.59 0.35 -17.03
N GLY A 433 -14.92 0.20 -17.08
CA GLY A 433 -15.65 -0.07 -18.32
C GLY A 433 -15.50 1.04 -19.36
N LEU A 434 -15.50 2.31 -18.94
CA LEU A 434 -15.21 3.43 -19.85
C LEU A 434 -13.79 3.36 -20.40
N ALA A 435 -12.84 2.85 -19.63
CA ALA A 435 -11.46 2.61 -20.05
C ALA A 435 -11.26 1.31 -20.87
N GLY A 436 -12.34 0.58 -21.18
CA GLY A 436 -12.29 -0.66 -21.96
C GLY A 436 -11.88 -1.90 -21.16
N ILE A 437 -11.86 -1.81 -19.82
CA ILE A 437 -11.56 -2.94 -18.93
C ILE A 437 -12.86 -3.71 -18.64
N GLN A 438 -12.85 -5.00 -18.94
CA GLN A 438 -13.93 -5.91 -18.59
C GLN A 438 -13.67 -6.52 -17.21
N CYS A 439 -14.29 -5.94 -16.18
CA CYS A 439 -14.27 -6.52 -14.84
C CYS A 439 -15.03 -7.86 -14.83
N PRO A 440 -14.52 -8.88 -14.12
CA PRO A 440 -15.21 -10.14 -13.95
C PRO A 440 -16.50 -9.96 -13.14
N ASP A 441 -17.50 -10.77 -13.44
CA ASP A 441 -18.65 -10.92 -12.57
C ASP A 441 -18.25 -11.77 -11.36
N LYS A 442 -18.10 -11.09 -10.23
CA LYS A 442 -17.65 -11.64 -8.96
C LYS A 442 -18.26 -10.84 -7.81
N ALA A 443 -18.36 -11.47 -6.65
CA ALA A 443 -18.59 -10.76 -5.41
C ALA A 443 -17.42 -9.80 -5.06
N PRO A 444 -17.68 -8.64 -4.43
CA PRO A 444 -16.63 -7.67 -4.06
C PRO A 444 -15.59 -8.24 -3.08
N GLU A 445 -15.94 -9.26 -2.30
CA GLU A 445 -15.08 -9.92 -1.31
C GLU A 445 -14.01 -10.83 -1.94
N ILE A 446 -14.23 -11.28 -3.18
CA ILE A 446 -13.30 -12.18 -3.87
C ILE A 446 -12.25 -11.37 -4.64
N GLY A 447 -10.97 -11.40 -4.25
CA GLY A 447 -9.91 -10.82 -5.08
C GLY A 447 -9.45 -11.82 -6.15
N ILE A 448 -9.05 -11.32 -7.33
CA ILE A 448 -8.60 -12.16 -8.45
C ILE A 448 -7.37 -11.54 -9.09
N THR A 449 -6.23 -12.22 -8.97
CA THR A 449 -5.02 -11.87 -9.72
C THR A 449 -4.80 -12.85 -10.87
N ARG A 450 -4.26 -12.37 -11.98
CA ARG A 450 -4.05 -13.15 -13.20
C ARG A 450 -2.60 -13.11 -13.62
N HIS A 451 -1.99 -14.27 -13.76
CA HIS A 451 -0.57 -14.44 -14.03
C HIS A 451 -0.41 -15.20 -15.34
N PRO A 452 0.16 -14.58 -16.38
CA PRO A 452 0.38 -15.26 -17.65
C PRO A 452 1.33 -16.45 -17.45
N LEU A 453 1.21 -17.47 -18.31
CA LEU A 453 2.15 -18.57 -18.40
C LEU A 453 2.93 -18.53 -19.73
N PRO A 454 4.16 -19.06 -19.79
CA PRO A 454 4.93 -19.11 -21.03
C PRO A 454 4.24 -19.89 -22.17
N ASP A 455 3.39 -20.87 -21.84
CA ASP A 455 2.68 -21.74 -22.77
C ASP A 455 1.34 -21.16 -23.27
N SER A 456 1.17 -19.83 -23.23
CA SER A 456 -0.09 -19.12 -23.54
C SER A 456 -1.27 -19.48 -22.62
N GLY A 457 -1.01 -20.09 -21.45
CA GLY A 457 -1.98 -20.23 -20.38
C GLY A 457 -2.00 -19.03 -19.42
N GLU A 458 -2.81 -19.15 -18.38
CA GLU A 458 -2.89 -18.18 -17.28
C GLU A 458 -3.17 -18.93 -15.97
N ILE A 459 -2.53 -18.50 -14.89
CA ILE A 459 -2.90 -18.86 -13.52
C ILE A 459 -3.74 -17.73 -12.95
N SER A 460 -4.94 -18.05 -12.47
CA SER A 460 -5.74 -17.15 -11.65
C SER A 460 -5.60 -17.56 -10.19
N ILE A 461 -5.28 -16.61 -9.31
CA ILE A 461 -5.37 -16.80 -7.86
C ILE A 461 -6.60 -16.05 -7.38
N LYS A 462 -7.59 -16.80 -6.88
CA LYS A 462 -8.80 -16.25 -6.26
C LYS A 462 -8.69 -16.37 -4.75
N ILE A 463 -8.96 -15.29 -4.04
CA ILE A 463 -8.86 -15.23 -2.58
C ILE A 463 -10.18 -14.68 -2.05
N ASN A 464 -10.84 -15.40 -1.14
CA ASN A 464 -11.94 -14.83 -0.38
C ASN A 464 -11.38 -14.01 0.77
N TYR A 465 -11.49 -12.67 0.69
CA TYR A 465 -10.98 -11.77 1.74
C TYR A 465 -11.96 -11.57 2.90
N ALA A 466 -13.18 -12.12 2.79
CA ALA A 466 -14.16 -12.08 3.86
C ALA A 466 -14.00 -13.24 4.85
N ASP A 467 -14.57 -13.04 6.02
CA ASP A 467 -14.62 -14.04 7.09
C ASP A 467 -15.91 -14.89 7.07
N TYR A 468 -16.67 -14.80 5.98
CA TYR A 468 -17.87 -15.57 5.65
C TYR A 468 -17.75 -16.21 4.25
N GLU A 469 -18.63 -17.17 3.96
CA GLU A 469 -18.67 -17.87 2.67
C GLU A 469 -19.24 -16.98 1.55
N VAL A 470 -18.56 -16.95 0.40
CA VAL A 470 -18.92 -16.14 -0.77
C VAL A 470 -18.62 -16.92 -2.04
N ASP A 471 -19.56 -16.97 -3.00
CA ASP A 471 -19.39 -17.66 -4.30
C ASP A 471 -18.81 -19.11 -4.18
N ASP A 472 -19.36 -19.92 -3.27
CA ASP A 472 -18.89 -21.27 -2.93
C ASP A 472 -17.41 -21.33 -2.48
N MET A 473 -16.86 -20.21 -2.00
CA MET A 473 -15.56 -20.13 -1.35
C MET A 473 -15.75 -19.95 0.15
N LYS A 474 -15.19 -20.87 0.93
CA LYS A 474 -15.16 -20.77 2.39
C LYS A 474 -14.45 -19.49 2.84
N PRO A 475 -14.66 -19.03 4.08
CA PRO A 475 -13.91 -17.91 4.65
C PRO A 475 -12.41 -18.08 4.43
N ASN A 476 -11.73 -17.04 3.93
CA ASN A 476 -10.28 -17.02 3.73
C ASN A 476 -9.74 -18.12 2.77
N GLU A 477 -10.62 -18.76 1.98
CA GLU A 477 -10.21 -19.79 1.02
C GLU A 477 -9.43 -19.19 -0.15
N VAL A 478 -8.45 -19.95 -0.64
CA VAL A 478 -7.68 -19.63 -1.84
C VAL A 478 -7.88 -20.73 -2.87
N LYS A 479 -8.25 -20.34 -4.09
CA LYS A 479 -8.37 -21.23 -5.25
C LYS A 479 -7.36 -20.80 -6.31
N ILE A 480 -6.50 -21.73 -6.73
CA ILE A 480 -5.52 -21.51 -7.79
C ILE A 480 -5.99 -22.28 -9.03
N GLU A 481 -6.34 -21.55 -10.08
CA GLU A 481 -6.92 -22.10 -11.31
C GLU A 481 -5.95 -21.90 -12.47
N LYS A 482 -5.64 -22.97 -13.22
CA LYS A 482 -4.89 -22.88 -14.48
C LYS A 482 -5.86 -22.93 -15.66
N ARG A 483 -5.88 -21.86 -16.47
CA ARG A 483 -6.59 -21.81 -17.76
C ARG A 483 -5.58 -21.97 -18.90
N ARG A 484 -5.94 -22.74 -19.93
CA ARG A 484 -5.22 -22.77 -21.21
C ARG A 484 -6.04 -22.00 -22.23
N ASN A 485 -5.45 -21.07 -22.97
CA ASN A 485 -6.17 -20.40 -24.05
C ASN A 485 -6.69 -21.45 -25.06
N GLY A 486 -8.01 -21.49 -25.26
CA GLY A 486 -8.69 -22.41 -26.20
C GLY A 486 -9.60 -23.50 -25.59
N LYS A 487 -9.82 -23.52 -24.26
CA LYS A 487 -10.87 -24.32 -23.62
C LYS A 487 -11.56 -23.57 -22.50
#